data_AF-A0A417UDY4-F1
#
_entry.id   AF-A0A417UDY4-F1
#
_cell.length_a   1.000
_cell.length_b   1.000
_cell.length_c   1.000
_cell.angle_alpha   90.00
_cell.angle_beta   90.00
_cell.angle_gamma   90.00
#
_symmetry.space_group_name_H-M   'P 1'
#
loop_
_entity.id
_entity.type
_entity.pdbx_description
1 polymer ?
#
loop_
_entity_poly.entity_id
_entity_poly.type
_entity_poly.pdbx_seq_one_letter_code
_entity_poly.pdbx_strand_id
1 'polypeptide(L)'
;MEQQMHNKLKLPNVTLAAMTSVKLYETIRALTYSMQGIEFGEVVLITHRKPFSLPKGITYKHTSKLTDIDCFNYKMVYELGDYINTDYVLLVHYDGFVVHPEMWREEFLQYDYIGSPWPIPKPGTQHCYHDIYGNLCRVGNSVSLRSKRLLEFPRKADLIWEKDEDGFYNEDIFLCCMNKHRIEAAGMKIAPVEVAKYFGHEHPVPEVADVEKPFVFHKWWGRNEQYPRFENPWTKRWKAFKDVVRPLLFWRRIRR
;
A
#
# COMPACT_ATOMS: atom_id res chain seq x y z
N MET A 1 5.37 -27.35 -25.02
CA MET A 1 5.59 -25.90 -25.18
C MET A 1 6.36 -25.42 -23.97
N GLU A 2 7.64 -25.15 -24.18
CA GLU A 2 8.61 -24.76 -23.16
C GLU A 2 8.15 -23.49 -22.43
N GLN A 3 8.04 -23.58 -21.10
CA GLN A 3 8.04 -22.39 -20.26
C GLN A 3 9.43 -21.76 -20.39
N GLN A 4 9.54 -20.69 -21.18
CA GLN A 4 10.66 -19.76 -21.05
C GLN A 4 10.70 -19.33 -19.58
N MET A 5 11.64 -19.88 -18.82
CA MET A 5 12.01 -19.40 -17.50
C MET A 5 12.59 -18.00 -17.68
N HIS A 6 11.73 -16.99 -17.76
CA HIS A 6 12.15 -15.61 -17.57
C HIS A 6 12.86 -15.59 -16.21
N ASN A 7 14.14 -15.19 -16.21
CA ASN A 7 14.88 -14.99 -14.98
C ASN A 7 14.07 -14.02 -14.13
N LYS A 8 13.65 -14.46 -12.95
CA LYS A 8 12.94 -13.60 -12.01
C LYS A 8 13.83 -12.42 -11.65
N LEU A 9 13.23 -11.23 -11.57
CA LEU A 9 13.85 -10.06 -10.99
C LEU A 9 14.29 -10.40 -9.56
N LYS A 10 15.53 -10.08 -9.20
CA LYS A 10 16.07 -10.34 -7.87
C LYS A 10 16.14 -9.02 -7.11
N LEU A 11 15.40 -8.93 -6.00
CA LEU A 11 15.40 -7.77 -5.10
C LEU A 11 15.78 -8.21 -3.69
N PRO A 12 17.03 -8.68 -3.46
CA PRO A 12 17.46 -9.20 -2.16
C PRO A 12 17.46 -8.14 -1.06
N ASN A 13 17.53 -6.86 -1.43
CA ASN A 13 17.50 -5.70 -0.53
C ASN A 13 16.08 -5.15 -0.30
N VAL A 14 15.04 -5.82 -0.81
CA VAL A 14 13.64 -5.40 -0.65
C VAL A 14 12.85 -6.49 0.06
N THR A 15 12.15 -6.11 1.14
CA THR A 15 11.11 -6.93 1.76
C THR A 15 9.76 -6.59 1.14
N LEU A 16 9.05 -7.58 0.61
CA LEU A 16 7.63 -7.42 0.29
C LEU A 16 6.81 -7.60 1.57
N ALA A 17 6.04 -6.60 1.98
CA ALA A 17 5.28 -6.66 3.23
C ALA A 17 3.81 -6.28 3.05
N ALA A 18 2.96 -6.87 3.89
CA ALA A 18 1.59 -6.42 4.09
C ALA A 18 1.23 -6.48 5.58
N MET A 19 0.65 -5.41 6.12
CA MET A 19 0.11 -5.39 7.48
C MET A 19 -1.40 -5.32 7.44
N THR A 20 -2.09 -6.21 8.15
CA THR A 20 -3.55 -6.17 8.20
C THR A 20 -4.15 -6.93 9.37
N SER A 21 -5.35 -6.51 9.83
CA SER A 21 -6.24 -7.31 10.67
C SER A 21 -7.55 -7.72 9.97
N VAL A 22 -7.71 -7.34 8.70
CA VAL A 22 -8.90 -7.60 7.88
C VAL A 22 -8.50 -8.22 6.54
N LYS A 23 -9.44 -8.81 5.79
CA LYS A 23 -9.18 -9.28 4.41
C LYS A 23 -7.92 -10.16 4.27
N LEU A 24 -7.67 -11.01 5.28
CA LEU A 24 -6.43 -11.80 5.37
C LEU A 24 -6.23 -12.70 4.15
N TYR A 25 -7.31 -13.32 3.67
CA TYR A 25 -7.26 -14.15 2.47
C TYR A 25 -6.80 -13.33 1.26
N GLU A 26 -7.46 -12.20 1.02
CA GLU A 26 -7.19 -11.32 -0.11
C GLU A 26 -5.77 -10.74 -0.04
N THR A 27 -5.30 -10.39 1.16
CA THR A 27 -3.93 -9.90 1.42
C THR A 27 -2.88 -10.97 1.13
N ILE A 28 -3.11 -12.22 1.57
CA ILE A 28 -2.20 -13.33 1.27
C ILE A 28 -2.15 -13.60 -0.25
N ARG A 29 -3.29 -13.47 -0.95
CA ARG A 29 -3.33 -13.58 -2.41
C ARG A 29 -2.57 -12.44 -3.09
N ALA A 30 -2.67 -11.20 -2.61
CA ALA A 30 -1.92 -10.06 -3.10
C ALA A 30 -0.40 -10.23 -2.93
N LEU A 31 0.05 -10.70 -1.77
CA LEU A 31 1.46 -11.07 -1.53
C LEU A 31 1.91 -12.16 -2.51
N THR A 32 1.14 -13.25 -2.61
CA THR A 32 1.47 -14.39 -3.49
C THR A 32 1.55 -13.97 -4.96
N TYR A 33 0.64 -13.10 -5.39
CA TYR A 33 0.61 -12.57 -6.74
C TYR A 33 1.82 -11.66 -6.99
N SER A 34 2.17 -10.81 -6.03
CA SER A 34 3.32 -9.91 -6.16
C SER A 34 4.68 -10.63 -6.25
N MET A 35 4.75 -11.87 -5.78
CA MET A 35 5.93 -12.72 -5.91
C MET A 35 6.09 -13.34 -7.32
N GLN A 36 5.12 -13.15 -8.22
CA GLN A 36 5.23 -13.61 -9.60
C GLN A 36 6.25 -12.75 -10.34
N GLY A 37 7.27 -13.40 -10.92
CA GLY A 37 8.33 -12.69 -11.64
C GLY A 37 9.41 -12.02 -10.76
N ILE A 38 9.25 -12.03 -9.43
CA ILE A 38 10.19 -11.37 -8.50
C ILE A 38 10.62 -12.33 -7.37
N GLU A 39 11.87 -12.24 -6.96
CA GLU A 39 12.41 -12.85 -5.75
C GLU A 39 12.87 -11.76 -4.79
N PHE A 40 12.08 -11.53 -3.75
CA PHE A 40 12.37 -10.59 -2.68
C PHE A 40 13.32 -11.19 -1.64
N GLY A 41 14.06 -10.34 -0.93
CA GLY A 41 14.91 -10.78 0.19
C GLY A 41 14.10 -11.41 1.34
N GLU A 42 12.91 -10.86 1.60
CA GLU A 42 11.95 -11.44 2.54
C GLU A 42 10.51 -11.13 2.07
N VAL A 43 9.55 -12.00 2.36
CA VAL A 43 8.13 -11.69 2.19
C VAL A 43 7.43 -11.85 3.54
N VAL A 44 6.72 -10.81 4.00
CA VAL A 44 6.19 -10.75 5.37
C VAL A 44 4.70 -10.43 5.37
N LEU A 45 3.93 -11.26 6.08
CA LEU A 45 2.57 -10.94 6.51
C LEU A 45 2.60 -10.53 7.98
N ILE A 46 2.26 -9.28 8.26
CA ILE A 46 2.18 -8.72 9.61
C ILE A 46 0.71 -8.70 10.05
N THR A 47 0.35 -9.53 11.03
CA THR A 47 -1.04 -9.58 11.49
C THR A 47 -1.20 -10.06 12.93
N HIS A 48 -2.32 -9.67 13.54
CA HIS A 48 -2.72 -10.06 14.89
C HIS A 48 -3.09 -11.52 15.10
N ARG A 49 -3.27 -12.31 14.04
CA ARG A 49 -3.62 -13.73 14.16
C ARG A 49 -2.89 -14.53 13.11
N LYS A 50 -2.08 -15.50 13.55
CA LYS A 50 -1.39 -16.42 12.64
C LYS A 50 -2.42 -17.17 11.79
N PRO A 51 -2.36 -17.07 10.44
CA PRO A 51 -3.21 -17.87 9.57
C PRO A 51 -2.94 -19.36 9.78
N PHE A 52 -3.97 -20.20 9.63
CA PHE A 52 -3.85 -21.66 9.80
C PHE A 52 -2.83 -22.25 8.80
N SER A 53 -2.85 -21.76 7.57
CA SER A 53 -1.86 -22.07 6.55
C SER A 53 -1.37 -20.78 5.89
N LEU A 54 -0.10 -20.79 5.50
CA LEU A 54 0.55 -19.67 4.83
C LEU A 54 1.34 -20.23 3.63
N PRO A 55 1.24 -19.62 2.43
CA PRO A 55 2.02 -20.05 1.28
C PRO A 55 3.53 -20.07 1.56
N LYS A 56 4.24 -21.02 0.94
CA LYS A 56 5.70 -21.13 1.07
C LYS A 56 6.37 -19.81 0.65
N GLY A 57 7.32 -19.35 1.46
CA GLY A 57 8.08 -18.13 1.21
C GLY A 57 7.50 -16.87 1.87
N ILE A 58 6.30 -16.94 2.48
CA ILE A 58 5.76 -15.85 3.28
C ILE A 58 6.01 -16.14 4.76
N THR A 59 6.60 -15.18 5.46
CA THR A 59 6.87 -15.20 6.90
C THR A 59 5.76 -14.49 7.66
N TYR A 60 5.27 -15.09 8.73
CA TYR A 60 4.34 -14.43 9.65
C TYR A 60 5.12 -13.61 10.69
N LYS A 61 4.74 -12.34 10.86
CA LYS A 61 5.14 -11.53 12.01
C LYS A 61 3.91 -11.03 12.76
N HIS A 62 3.97 -11.07 14.09
CA HIS A 62 2.82 -10.74 14.93
C HIS A 62 2.79 -9.24 15.26
N THR A 63 1.62 -8.62 15.17
CA THR A 63 1.34 -7.27 15.69
C THR A 63 0.07 -7.30 16.54
N SER A 64 -0.20 -6.26 17.33
CA SER A 64 -1.51 -6.14 17.99
C SER A 64 -2.63 -5.93 16.98
N LYS A 65 -3.88 -6.22 17.38
CA LYS A 65 -5.03 -6.05 16.48
C LYS A 65 -5.17 -4.60 16.04
N LEU A 66 -5.23 -4.38 14.73
CA LEU A 66 -5.55 -3.09 14.12
C LEU A 66 -7.04 -2.86 14.30
N THR A 67 -7.41 -1.97 15.22
CA THR A 67 -8.80 -1.75 15.64
C THR A 67 -9.59 -0.89 14.67
N ASP A 68 -8.90 0.03 14.00
CA ASP A 68 -9.40 1.06 13.11
C ASP A 68 -8.27 1.55 12.19
N ILE A 69 -8.59 2.53 11.35
CA ILE A 69 -7.64 3.10 10.38
C ILE A 69 -6.54 3.92 11.08
N ASP A 70 -6.85 4.65 12.16
CA ASP A 70 -5.89 5.47 12.88
C ASP A 70 -4.82 4.59 13.54
N CYS A 71 -5.23 3.47 14.14
CA CYS A 71 -4.34 2.44 14.68
C CYS A 71 -3.44 1.85 13.59
N PHE A 72 -4.00 1.56 12.41
CA PHE A 72 -3.22 1.08 11.27
C PHE A 72 -2.19 2.13 10.82
N ASN A 73 -2.60 3.39 10.62
CA ASN A 73 -1.73 4.47 10.16
C ASN A 73 -0.62 4.80 11.16
N TYR A 74 -0.94 4.86 12.45
CA TYR A 74 0.07 5.01 13.49
C TYR A 74 1.12 3.88 13.42
N LYS A 75 0.68 2.63 13.30
CA LYS A 75 1.59 1.49 13.21
C LYS A 75 2.39 1.49 11.90
N MET A 76 1.85 1.97 10.80
CA MET A 76 2.59 2.17 9.55
C MET A 76 3.75 3.14 9.73
N VAL A 77 3.55 4.23 10.49
CA VAL A 77 4.56 5.27 10.72
C VAL A 77 5.60 4.84 11.75
N TYR A 78 5.17 4.30 12.90
CA TYR A 78 6.06 4.12 14.06
C TYR A 78 6.53 2.69 14.30
N GLU A 79 5.81 1.68 13.79
CA GLU A 79 6.12 0.27 14.10
C GLU A 79 6.50 -0.56 12.87
N LEU A 80 6.14 -0.15 11.65
CA LEU A 80 6.42 -0.94 10.43
C LEU A 80 7.91 -1.29 10.32
N GLY A 81 8.79 -0.36 10.69
CA GLY A 81 10.25 -0.55 10.71
C GLY A 81 10.71 -1.74 11.54
N ASP A 82 10.00 -2.12 12.61
CA ASP A 82 10.39 -3.23 13.50
C ASP A 82 10.26 -4.60 12.81
N TYR A 83 9.51 -4.66 11.71
CA TYR A 83 9.23 -5.89 10.98
C TYR A 83 10.09 -6.06 9.73
N ILE A 84 10.92 -5.09 9.37
CA ILE A 84 11.67 -5.08 8.11
C ILE A 84 13.17 -5.22 8.39
N ASN A 85 13.82 -6.17 7.74
CA ASN A 85 15.25 -6.46 7.93
C ASN A 85 16.13 -6.09 6.73
N THR A 86 15.52 -5.64 5.63
CA THR A 86 16.21 -5.26 4.40
C THR A 86 16.26 -3.73 4.27
N ASP A 87 16.97 -3.24 3.25
CA ASP A 87 17.18 -1.80 3.03
C ASP A 87 15.89 -1.07 2.63
N TYR A 88 14.93 -1.79 2.03
CA TYR A 88 13.65 -1.25 1.58
C TYR A 88 12.48 -2.18 1.89
N VAL A 89 11.30 -1.63 2.10
CA VAL A 89 10.04 -2.37 2.08
C VAL A 89 9.21 -1.95 0.88
N LEU A 90 8.70 -2.92 0.12
CA LEU A 90 7.57 -2.72 -0.78
C LEU A 90 6.29 -3.11 -0.02
N LEU A 91 5.53 -2.11 0.40
CA LEU A 91 4.28 -2.27 1.12
C LEU A 91 3.13 -2.47 0.13
N VAL A 92 2.38 -3.56 0.30
CA VAL A 92 1.21 -3.90 -0.51
C VAL A 92 -0.01 -4.16 0.37
N HIS A 93 -1.20 -3.99 -0.22
CA HIS A 93 -2.50 -4.20 0.41
C HIS A 93 -3.32 -5.23 -0.36
N TYR A 94 -4.46 -5.64 0.21
CA TYR A 94 -5.38 -6.54 -0.49
C TYR A 94 -5.94 -5.94 -1.79
N ASP A 95 -5.90 -4.61 -1.91
CA ASP A 95 -6.37 -3.81 -3.04
C ASP A 95 -5.28 -2.96 -3.71
N GLY A 96 -4.02 -3.28 -3.48
CA GLY A 96 -2.94 -2.71 -4.27
C GLY A 96 -1.64 -3.47 -4.11
N PHE A 97 -1.10 -3.93 -5.23
CA PHE A 97 -0.03 -4.92 -5.28
C PHE A 97 0.68 -4.87 -6.63
N VAL A 98 1.76 -5.66 -6.79
CA VAL A 98 2.54 -5.70 -8.03
C VAL A 98 1.73 -6.34 -9.15
N VAL A 99 1.69 -5.71 -10.32
CA VAL A 99 0.95 -6.19 -11.50
C VAL A 99 1.81 -6.37 -12.74
N HIS A 100 2.88 -5.57 -12.89
CA HIS A 100 3.81 -5.67 -14.02
C HIS A 100 5.25 -5.71 -13.46
N PRO A 101 5.74 -6.88 -12.99
CA PRO A 101 7.07 -7.01 -12.40
C PRO A 101 8.19 -6.61 -13.37
N GLU A 102 7.97 -6.72 -14.68
CA GLU A 102 8.89 -6.28 -15.73
C GLU A 102 9.06 -4.77 -15.81
N MET A 103 8.15 -4.00 -15.20
CA MET A 103 8.19 -2.53 -15.18
C MET A 103 8.97 -1.96 -13.98
N TRP A 104 9.57 -2.83 -13.16
CA TRP A 104 10.50 -2.39 -12.12
C TRP A 104 11.64 -1.56 -12.69
N ARG A 105 12.06 -0.54 -11.95
CA ARG A 105 13.21 0.29 -12.30
C ARG A 105 14.13 0.43 -11.10
N GLU A 106 15.42 0.20 -11.34
CA GLU A 106 16.45 0.36 -10.31
C GLU A 106 16.49 1.78 -9.73
N GLU A 107 16.07 2.79 -10.50
CA GLU A 107 15.98 4.19 -10.03
C GLU A 107 15.04 4.36 -8.84
N PHE A 108 14.06 3.47 -8.63
CA PHE A 108 13.15 3.54 -7.48
C PHE A 108 13.89 3.46 -6.15
N LEU A 109 15.03 2.76 -6.10
CA LEU A 109 15.85 2.63 -4.91
C LEU A 109 16.68 3.90 -4.62
N GLN A 110 16.67 4.91 -5.48
CA GLN A 110 17.33 6.20 -5.21
C GLN A 110 16.51 7.10 -4.26
N TYR A 111 15.31 6.67 -3.90
CA TYR A 111 14.36 7.42 -3.09
C TYR A 111 14.01 6.66 -1.82
N ASP A 112 13.73 7.39 -0.75
CA ASP A 112 13.31 6.87 0.54
C ASP A 112 11.81 6.63 0.62
N TYR A 113 11.04 7.32 -0.21
CA TYR A 113 9.61 7.10 -0.36
C TYR A 113 9.23 7.22 -1.83
N ILE A 114 8.48 6.24 -2.32
CA ILE A 114 7.76 6.34 -3.60
C ILE A 114 6.42 5.63 -3.45
N GLY A 115 5.35 6.33 -3.81
CA GLY A 115 4.02 5.76 -3.97
C GLY A 115 3.37 6.32 -5.23
N SER A 116 2.07 6.12 -5.39
CA SER A 116 1.37 6.58 -6.60
C SER A 116 1.19 8.11 -6.62
N PRO A 117 1.20 8.75 -7.79
CA PRO A 117 0.86 10.16 -7.93
C PRO A 117 -0.53 10.51 -7.39
N TRP A 118 -0.60 11.61 -6.63
CA TRP A 118 -1.86 12.21 -6.19
C TRP A 118 -2.44 13.17 -7.23
N PRO A 119 -3.77 13.33 -7.27
CA PRO A 119 -4.41 14.32 -8.12
C PRO A 119 -4.09 15.74 -7.65
N ILE A 120 -4.15 16.70 -8.58
CA ILE A 120 -4.04 18.12 -8.24
C ILE A 120 -5.38 18.54 -7.59
N PRO A 121 -5.35 19.11 -6.37
CA PRO A 121 -6.56 19.66 -5.74
C PRO A 121 -7.25 20.68 -6.63
N LYS A 122 -8.58 20.78 -6.55
CA LYS A 122 -9.31 21.80 -7.31
C LYS A 122 -8.99 23.20 -6.76
N PRO A 123 -8.93 24.23 -7.61
CA PRO A 123 -8.78 25.60 -7.13
C PRO A 123 -9.85 25.95 -6.08
N GLY A 124 -9.42 26.51 -4.95
CA GLY A 124 -10.32 26.93 -3.87
C GLY A 124 -10.79 25.82 -2.93
N THR A 125 -10.28 24.59 -3.03
CA THR A 125 -10.53 23.54 -2.03
C THR A 125 -9.37 23.46 -1.04
N GLN A 126 -9.68 23.40 0.26
CA GLN A 126 -8.72 23.00 1.28
C GLN A 126 -8.32 21.54 1.03
N HIS A 127 -7.02 21.25 1.02
CA HIS A 127 -6.53 19.91 0.73
C HIS A 127 -5.14 19.68 1.34
N CYS A 128 -4.99 18.57 2.06
CA CYS A 128 -3.75 18.14 2.73
C CYS A 128 -2.54 17.79 1.85
N TYR A 129 -2.58 18.07 0.54
CA TYR A 129 -1.48 17.75 -0.40
C TYR A 129 -0.41 18.85 -0.47
N HIS A 130 -0.26 19.68 0.55
CA HIS A 130 0.77 20.71 0.59
C HIS A 130 1.74 20.47 1.74
N ASP A 131 3.03 20.73 1.52
CA ASP A 131 3.98 20.76 2.61
C ASP A 131 3.81 22.02 3.47
N ILE A 132 4.56 22.10 4.57
CA ILE A 132 4.50 23.23 5.51
C ILE A 132 4.89 24.59 4.89
N TYR A 133 5.48 24.59 3.70
CA TYR A 133 5.86 25.80 2.97
C TYR A 133 4.83 26.16 1.89
N GLY A 134 3.74 25.40 1.78
CA GLY A 134 2.69 25.58 0.79
C GLY A 134 3.03 25.01 -0.58
N ASN A 135 4.09 24.20 -0.72
CA ASN A 135 4.40 23.54 -1.99
C ASN A 135 3.51 22.32 -2.18
N LEU A 136 2.97 22.17 -3.39
CA LEU A 136 2.15 21.02 -3.73
C LEU A 136 2.99 19.74 -3.73
N CYS A 137 2.60 18.79 -2.91
CA CYS A 137 3.11 17.43 -2.86
C CYS A 137 2.26 16.55 -3.76
N ARG A 138 2.91 15.85 -4.70
CA ARG A 138 2.24 15.07 -5.75
C ARG A 138 2.43 13.56 -5.60
N VAL A 139 3.09 13.11 -4.55
CA VAL A 139 3.41 11.69 -4.32
C VAL A 139 3.14 11.35 -2.87
N GLY A 140 2.38 10.28 -2.67
CA GLY A 140 2.15 9.59 -1.40
C GLY A 140 1.55 8.24 -1.72
N ASN A 141 0.60 7.72 -0.93
CA ASN A 141 -0.04 6.39 -1.04
C ASN A 141 0.53 5.35 -0.08
N SER A 142 -0.36 4.64 0.61
CA SER A 142 -0.01 3.50 1.46
C SER A 142 0.74 2.38 0.70
N VAL A 143 0.31 2.03 -0.52
CA VAL A 143 1.08 1.12 -1.41
C VAL A 143 2.30 1.87 -1.92
N SER A 144 3.45 1.51 -1.36
CA SER A 144 4.67 2.32 -1.52
C SER A 144 5.93 1.50 -1.31
N LEU A 145 7.03 1.94 -1.91
CA LEU A 145 8.37 1.51 -1.56
C LEU A 145 8.96 2.54 -0.59
N ARG A 146 9.47 2.06 0.54
CA ARG A 146 10.03 2.92 1.61
C ARG A 146 11.39 2.39 2.05
N SER A 147 12.37 3.27 2.25
CA SER A 147 13.67 2.87 2.79
C SER A 147 13.59 2.57 4.29
N LYS A 148 14.48 1.70 4.76
CA LYS A 148 14.60 1.34 6.17
C LYS A 148 14.90 2.56 7.05
N ARG A 149 15.75 3.49 6.58
CA ARG A 149 16.04 4.73 7.31
C ARG A 149 14.81 5.61 7.47
N LEU A 150 13.93 5.68 6.46
CA LEU A 150 12.65 6.39 6.58
C LEU A 150 11.70 5.71 7.57
N LEU A 151 11.61 4.38 7.57
CA LEU A 151 10.76 3.65 8.52
C LEU A 151 11.15 3.87 9.99
N GLU A 152 12.42 4.18 10.25
CA GLU A 152 12.93 4.45 11.60
C GLU A 152 12.91 5.93 11.96
N PHE A 153 12.82 6.81 10.96
CA PHE A 153 12.97 8.25 11.13
C PHE A 153 11.91 8.88 12.05
N PRO A 154 10.59 8.55 11.93
CA PRO A 154 9.58 9.15 12.79
C PRO A 154 9.87 9.03 14.29
N ARG A 155 10.37 7.86 14.72
CA ARG A 155 10.79 7.64 16.11
C ARG A 155 12.09 8.36 16.43
N LYS A 156 13.10 8.29 15.56
CA LYS A 156 14.42 8.91 15.81
C LYS A 156 14.38 10.43 15.86
N ALA A 157 13.45 11.05 15.14
CA ALA A 157 13.28 12.49 15.07
C ALA A 157 12.16 13.01 15.99
N ASP A 158 11.60 12.15 16.85
CA ASP A 158 10.50 12.46 17.77
C ASP A 158 9.36 13.23 17.06
N LEU A 159 8.95 12.73 15.89
CA LEU A 159 7.84 13.34 15.16
C LEU A 159 6.57 13.20 15.99
N ILE A 160 5.78 14.27 16.04
CA ILE A 160 4.54 14.29 16.80
C ILE A 160 3.44 13.73 15.91
N TRP A 161 2.78 12.66 16.32
CA TRP A 161 1.63 12.12 15.58
C TRP A 161 0.42 13.04 15.74
N GLU A 162 0.05 13.72 14.67
CA GLU A 162 -1.04 14.70 14.65
C GLU A 162 -1.86 14.58 13.38
N LYS A 163 -3.04 15.21 13.39
CA LYS A 163 -3.96 15.19 12.26
C LYS A 163 -3.50 16.15 11.17
N ASP A 164 -3.79 15.80 9.93
CA ASP A 164 -3.68 16.73 8.80
C ASP A 164 -4.72 17.85 8.88
N GLU A 165 -4.62 18.81 7.95
CA GLU A 165 -5.53 19.94 7.85
C GLU A 165 -7.00 19.54 7.62
N ASP A 166 -7.22 18.34 7.08
CA ASP A 166 -8.56 17.78 6.84
C ASP A 166 -9.09 17.01 8.07
N GLY A 167 -8.30 16.92 9.15
CA GLY A 167 -8.68 16.33 10.43
C GLY A 167 -8.47 14.83 10.52
N PHE A 168 -7.68 14.25 9.61
CA PHE A 168 -7.44 12.81 9.52
C PHE A 168 -6.00 12.43 9.90
N TYR A 169 -5.83 11.20 10.36
CA TYR A 169 -4.54 10.61 10.67
C TYR A 169 -4.03 9.78 9.49
N ASN A 170 -3.60 10.43 8.40
CA ASN A 170 -3.10 9.75 7.20
C ASN A 170 -1.58 9.59 7.25
N GLU A 171 -1.08 8.36 7.16
CA GLU A 171 0.35 8.04 7.29
C GLU A 171 1.19 8.59 6.13
N ASP A 172 0.64 8.59 4.92
CA ASP A 172 1.32 9.05 3.72
C ASP A 172 1.37 10.58 3.66
N ILE A 173 0.30 11.28 4.05
CA ILE A 173 0.28 12.75 4.25
C ILE A 173 1.22 13.16 5.36
N PHE A 174 1.21 12.43 6.47
CA PHE A 174 2.08 12.71 7.60
C PHE A 174 3.56 12.69 7.20
N LEU A 175 3.96 11.71 6.39
CA LEU A 175 5.33 11.59 5.89
C LEU A 175 5.59 12.56 4.72
N CYS A 176 4.75 12.56 3.70
CA CYS A 176 5.05 13.18 2.41
C CYS A 176 4.65 14.65 2.30
N CYS A 177 3.83 15.16 3.23
CA CYS A 177 3.43 16.56 3.26
C CYS A 177 3.92 17.22 4.56
N MET A 178 3.39 16.78 5.71
CA MET A 178 3.59 17.44 7.00
C MET A 178 5.05 17.41 7.44
N ASN A 179 5.69 16.24 7.35
CA ASN A 179 7.07 16.03 7.78
C ASN A 179 8.09 15.98 6.64
N LYS A 180 7.68 16.29 5.39
CA LYS A 180 8.56 16.30 4.22
C LYS A 180 9.81 17.14 4.46
N HIS A 181 9.65 18.34 5.00
CA HIS A 181 10.77 19.24 5.32
C HIS A 181 11.80 18.61 6.28
N ARG A 182 11.36 17.83 7.28
CA ARG A 182 12.25 17.16 8.24
C ARG A 182 12.96 15.97 7.61
N ILE A 183 12.23 15.21 6.80
CA ILE A 183 12.77 14.07 6.04
C ILE A 183 13.85 14.56 5.06
N GLU A 184 13.57 15.62 4.30
CA GLU A 184 14.53 16.23 3.37
C GLU A 184 15.74 16.83 4.11
N ALA A 185 15.52 17.51 5.25
CA ALA A 185 16.61 18.02 6.09
C ALA A 185 17.52 16.90 6.64
N ALA A 186 16.98 15.69 6.83
CA ALA A 186 17.76 14.50 7.20
C ALA A 186 18.46 13.81 6.01
N GLY A 187 18.43 14.41 4.81
CA GLY A 187 19.08 13.89 3.61
C GLY A 187 18.35 12.73 2.94
N MET A 188 17.06 12.56 3.25
CA MET A 188 16.19 11.60 2.58
C MET A 188 15.43 12.24 1.42
N LYS A 189 14.99 11.42 0.46
CA LYS A 189 14.33 11.88 -0.77
C LYS A 189 12.99 11.22 -0.96
N ILE A 190 11.96 12.03 -1.20
CA ILE A 190 10.67 11.55 -1.69
C ILE A 190 10.70 11.63 -3.21
N ALA A 191 10.25 10.58 -3.89
CA ALA A 191 10.25 10.53 -5.35
C ALA A 191 9.40 11.66 -5.94
N PRO A 192 9.88 12.30 -7.02
CA PRO A 192 9.08 13.27 -7.74
C PRO A 192 8.04 12.56 -8.63
N VAL A 193 7.03 13.29 -9.09
CA VAL A 193 5.90 12.71 -9.84
C VAL A 193 6.34 12.04 -11.15
N GLU A 194 7.41 12.54 -11.75
CA GLU A 194 8.04 12.07 -12.98
C GLU A 194 8.60 10.64 -12.84
N VAL A 195 8.96 10.24 -11.63
CA VAL A 195 9.39 8.86 -11.30
C VAL A 195 8.19 8.04 -10.81
N ALA A 196 7.38 8.62 -9.92
CA ALA A 196 6.22 7.95 -9.31
C ALA A 196 5.21 7.44 -10.34
N LYS A 197 5.05 8.13 -11.48
CA LYS A 197 4.14 7.71 -12.56
C LYS A 197 4.46 6.33 -13.15
N TYR A 198 5.72 5.89 -13.07
CA TYR A 198 6.14 4.57 -13.53
C TYR A 198 6.05 3.51 -12.42
N PHE A 199 6.07 3.95 -11.16
CA PHE A 199 5.94 3.07 -10.01
C PHE A 199 4.51 2.59 -9.82
N GLY A 200 3.56 3.50 -9.59
CA GLY A 200 2.22 3.12 -9.13
C GLY A 200 1.10 4.00 -9.66
N HIS A 201 -0.06 3.40 -9.96
CA HIS A 201 -1.28 4.13 -10.33
C HIS A 201 -2.41 3.85 -9.33
N GLU A 202 -3.06 4.91 -8.84
CA GLU A 202 -4.31 4.83 -8.06
C GLU A 202 -5.43 5.68 -8.67
N HIS A 203 -5.16 6.97 -8.78
CA HIS A 203 -6.07 7.93 -9.40
C HIS A 203 -5.69 8.17 -10.87
N PRO A 204 -6.67 8.43 -11.74
CA PRO A 204 -6.39 8.87 -13.12
C PRO A 204 -5.88 10.31 -13.08
N VAL A 205 -4.55 10.47 -13.08
CA VAL A 205 -3.89 11.78 -13.18
C VAL A 205 -3.28 11.96 -14.58
N PRO A 206 -3.10 13.19 -15.07
CA PRO A 206 -2.54 13.43 -16.40
C PRO A 206 -1.16 12.80 -16.60
N GLU A 207 -0.33 12.79 -15.56
CA GLU A 207 1.05 12.28 -15.62
C GLU A 207 1.13 10.77 -15.86
N VAL A 208 0.07 10.02 -15.54
CA VAL A 208 0.05 8.56 -15.78
C VAL A 208 -0.60 8.20 -17.11
N ALA A 209 -1.09 9.19 -17.87
CA ALA A 209 -1.85 8.92 -19.10
C ALA A 209 -1.01 8.20 -20.16
N ASP A 210 0.28 8.54 -20.26
CA ASP A 210 1.28 7.96 -21.18
C ASP A 210 1.94 6.67 -20.65
N VAL A 211 1.64 6.27 -19.41
CA VAL A 211 2.12 5.03 -18.81
C VAL A 211 0.99 4.01 -18.86
N GLU A 212 1.08 3.04 -19.77
CA GLU A 212 0.05 2.00 -19.88
C GLU A 212 0.12 0.96 -18.75
N LYS A 213 1.34 0.65 -18.30
CA LYS A 213 1.63 -0.41 -17.33
C LYS A 213 2.47 0.12 -16.17
N PRO A 214 1.90 0.33 -14.97
CA PRO A 214 2.68 0.66 -13.79
C PRO A 214 3.28 -0.60 -13.16
N PHE A 215 4.33 -0.47 -12.36
CA PHE A 215 4.86 -1.61 -11.59
C PHE A 215 3.82 -2.15 -10.56
N VAL A 216 3.19 -1.25 -9.80
CA VAL A 216 2.11 -1.54 -8.84
C VAL A 216 0.84 -0.76 -9.17
N PHE A 217 -0.27 -1.12 -8.53
CA PHE A 217 -1.47 -0.31 -8.53
C PHE A 217 -2.05 -0.23 -7.12
N HIS A 218 -2.97 0.72 -6.89
CA HIS A 218 -3.80 0.75 -5.69
C HIS A 218 -5.23 1.15 -6.05
N LYS A 219 -6.21 0.43 -5.51
CA LYS A 219 -7.64 0.50 -5.84
C LYS A 219 -7.94 0.21 -7.33
N TRP A 220 -9.16 -0.24 -7.58
CA TRP A 220 -9.61 -0.61 -8.94
C TRP A 220 -10.43 0.51 -9.59
N TRP A 221 -9.87 1.72 -9.68
CA TRP A 221 -10.49 2.83 -10.41
C TRP A 221 -9.99 2.89 -11.85
N GLY A 222 -10.87 3.20 -12.80
CA GLY A 222 -10.47 3.45 -14.20
C GLY A 222 -9.71 2.27 -14.81
N ARG A 223 -8.50 2.51 -15.35
CA ARG A 223 -7.67 1.46 -15.97
C ARG A 223 -7.30 0.33 -15.01
N ASN A 224 -7.34 0.55 -13.69
CA ASN A 224 -7.02 -0.48 -12.71
C ASN A 224 -8.13 -1.55 -12.58
N GLU A 225 -9.34 -1.31 -13.12
CA GLU A 225 -10.45 -2.28 -13.08
C GLU A 225 -10.12 -3.64 -13.71
N GLN A 226 -9.16 -3.66 -14.65
CA GLN A 226 -8.71 -4.88 -15.30
C GLN A 226 -7.93 -5.83 -14.37
N TYR A 227 -7.37 -5.31 -13.27
CA TYR A 227 -6.52 -6.11 -12.39
C TYR A 227 -7.33 -7.07 -11.52
N PRO A 228 -6.73 -8.23 -11.13
CA PRO A 228 -7.43 -9.23 -10.35
C PRO A 228 -8.03 -8.68 -9.05
N ARG A 229 -9.28 -9.08 -8.77
CA ARG A 229 -9.95 -8.86 -7.48
C ARG A 229 -10.03 -10.18 -6.73
N PHE A 230 -9.18 -10.35 -5.73
CA PHE A 230 -9.22 -11.54 -4.90
C PHE A 230 -10.41 -11.47 -3.94
N GLU A 231 -11.14 -12.56 -3.81
CA GLU A 231 -12.25 -12.68 -2.87
C GLU A 231 -12.19 -14.04 -2.21
N ASN A 232 -12.38 -14.09 -0.89
CA ASN A 232 -12.48 -15.38 -0.20
C ASN A 232 -13.74 -16.14 -0.69
N PRO A 233 -13.59 -17.36 -1.23
CA PRO A 233 -14.73 -18.13 -1.76
C PRO A 233 -15.84 -18.36 -0.72
N TRP A 234 -15.48 -18.51 0.56
CA TRP A 234 -16.41 -18.74 1.65
C TRP A 234 -17.17 -17.48 2.02
N THR A 235 -16.50 -16.32 2.09
CA THR A 235 -17.18 -15.05 2.37
C THR A 235 -18.10 -14.67 1.22
N LYS A 236 -17.69 -14.93 -0.03
CA LYS A 236 -18.52 -14.74 -1.22
C LYS A 236 -19.80 -15.59 -1.17
N ARG A 237 -19.65 -16.89 -0.88
CA ARG A 237 -20.79 -17.82 -0.73
C ARG A 237 -21.72 -17.40 0.41
N TRP A 238 -21.16 -17.04 1.57
CA TRP A 238 -21.96 -16.59 2.72
C TRP A 238 -22.70 -15.29 2.43
N LYS A 239 -22.07 -14.32 1.75
CA LYS A 239 -22.72 -13.07 1.34
C LYS A 239 -23.87 -13.35 0.36
N ALA A 240 -23.64 -14.19 -0.66
CA ALA A 240 -24.68 -14.59 -1.60
C ALA A 240 -25.87 -15.27 -0.89
N PHE A 241 -25.59 -16.18 0.04
CA PHE A 241 -26.63 -16.80 0.87
C PHE A 241 -27.39 -15.76 1.71
N LYS A 242 -26.68 -14.84 2.37
CA LYS A 242 -27.28 -13.79 3.18
C LYS A 242 -28.16 -12.86 2.36
N ASP A 243 -27.76 -12.50 1.15
CA ASP A 243 -28.52 -11.63 0.25
C ASP A 243 -29.79 -12.32 -0.29
N VAL A 244 -29.77 -13.65 -0.46
CA VAL A 244 -30.97 -14.46 -0.78
C VAL A 244 -31.93 -14.56 0.42
N VAL A 245 -31.39 -14.69 1.64
CA VAL A 245 -32.20 -14.86 2.86
C VAL A 245 -32.72 -13.53 3.43
N ARG A 246 -32.01 -12.42 3.20
CA ARG A 246 -32.39 -11.08 3.69
C ARG A 246 -33.82 -10.68 3.32
N PRO A 247 -34.27 -10.79 2.05
CA PRO A 247 -35.65 -10.51 1.67
C PRO A 247 -36.67 -11.36 2.45
N LEU A 248 -36.35 -12.63 2.72
CA LEU A 248 -37.23 -13.57 3.43
C LEU A 248 -37.36 -13.26 4.94
N LEU A 249 -36.32 -12.68 5.55
CA LEU A 249 -36.34 -12.26 6.95
C LEU A 249 -37.16 -10.97 7.18
N PHE A 250 -37.22 -10.07 6.19
CA PHE A 250 -37.99 -8.83 6.26
C PHE A 250 -39.46 -9.00 5.83
N TRP A 251 -39.80 -10.06 5.09
CA TRP A 251 -41.18 -10.35 4.70
C TRP A 251 -42.09 -10.70 5.90
N ARG A 252 -41.52 -11.16 7.02
CA ARG A 252 -42.27 -11.48 8.26
C ARG A 252 -42.62 -10.27 9.14
N ARG A 253 -42.25 -9.03 8.77
CA ARG A 253 -42.61 -7.81 9.53
C ARG A 253 -43.70 -6.95 8.90
N ILE A 254 -44.26 -7.33 7.74
CA ILE A 254 -45.37 -6.62 7.08
C ILE A 254 -46.63 -7.49 7.13
N ARG A 255 -47.13 -7.77 8.33
CA ARG A 255 -48.51 -8.22 8.59
C ARG A 255 -48.84 -7.90 10.04
N ARG A 256 -49.20 -6.64 10.30
CA ARG A 256 -50.09 -6.20 11.39
C ARG A 256 -50.76 -4.92 10.94
#